data_AF-Q1N888-F1
#
_entry.id   AF-Q1N888-F1
#
_cell.length_a   1.000
_cell.length_b   1.000
_cell.length_c   1.000
_cell.angle_alpha   90.00
_cell.angle_beta   90.00
_cell.angle_gamma   90.00
#
_symmetry.space_group_name_H-M   'P 1'
#
loop_
_entity.id
_entity.type
_entity.pdbx_description
1 polymer ?
#
loop_
_entity_poly.entity_id
_entity_poly.type
_entity_poly.pdbx_seq_one_letter_code
_entity_poly.pdbx_strand_id
1 'polypeptide(L)'
;MESRQFEDRETGRFFLRTVFESDCERSVMADGVAKLDDEFAMDWKLVPTGQSVKVLILVSKFDHCADLLIIALLSGLLLTVVLSFSHFLGRWLGFN
;
A
#
# COMPACT_ATOMS: atom_id res chain seq x y z
N MET A 1 -1.09 14.85 -10.96
CA MET A 1 -2.45 14.28 -11.13
C MET A 1 -2.38 13.15 -12.16
N GLU A 2 -3.11 12.05 -11.96
CA GLU A 2 -3.10 10.86 -12.82
C GLU A 2 -4.50 10.21 -12.80
N SER A 3 -4.92 9.62 -13.92
CA SER A 3 -6.11 8.76 -13.96
C SER A 3 -5.83 7.51 -14.79
N ARG A 4 -6.19 6.34 -14.27
CA ARG A 4 -6.14 5.07 -14.99
C ARG A 4 -7.42 4.28 -14.75
N GLN A 5 -7.92 3.70 -15.82
CA GLN A 5 -9.11 2.85 -15.80
C GLN A 5 -8.85 1.55 -16.54
N PHE A 6 -9.51 0.49 -16.08
CA PHE A 6 -9.49 -0.82 -16.71
C PHE A 6 -10.88 -1.45 -16.61
N GLU A 7 -11.32 -2.05 -17.71
CA GLU A 7 -12.59 -2.75 -17.82
C GLU A 7 -12.31 -4.21 -18.12
N ASP A 8 -12.75 -5.08 -17.22
CA ASP A 8 -12.68 -6.52 -17.39
C ASP A 8 -14.01 -7.02 -17.97
N ARG A 9 -14.00 -7.32 -19.27
CA ARG A 9 -15.19 -7.81 -19.99
C ARG A 9 -15.57 -9.24 -19.59
N GLU A 10 -14.65 -10.04 -19.07
CA GLU A 10 -14.94 -11.41 -18.68
C GLU A 10 -15.71 -11.46 -17.35
N THR A 11 -15.32 -10.60 -16.40
CA THR A 11 -15.99 -10.52 -15.08
C THR A 11 -17.06 -9.43 -15.01
N GLY A 12 -17.13 -8.54 -16.00
CA GLY A 12 -18.01 -7.36 -16.00
C GLY A 12 -17.60 -6.30 -14.96
N ARG A 13 -16.36 -6.32 -14.47
CA ARG A 13 -15.87 -5.41 -13.44
C ARG A 13 -15.17 -4.20 -14.04
N PHE A 14 -15.32 -3.07 -13.37
CA PHE A 14 -14.63 -1.82 -13.69
C PHE A 14 -13.70 -1.42 -12.55
N PHE A 15 -12.48 -1.01 -12.90
CA PHE A 15 -11.46 -0.56 -11.97
C PHE A 15 -10.99 0.85 -12.34
N LEU A 16 -10.95 1.75 -11.36
CA LEU A 16 -10.51 3.13 -11.53
C LEU A 16 -9.51 3.50 -10.44
N ARG A 17 -8.41 4.15 -10.83
CA ARG A 17 -7.46 4.80 -9.91
C ARG A 17 -7.20 6.22 -10.38
N THR A 18 -7.61 7.18 -9.56
CA THR A 18 -7.39 8.61 -9.79
C THR A 18 -6.56 9.20 -8.66
N VAL A 19 -5.55 9.99 -9.02
CA VAL A 19 -4.73 10.78 -8.12
C VAL A 19 -4.96 12.25 -8.44
N PHE A 20 -5.51 12.97 -7.49
CA PHE A 20 -5.89 14.38 -7.63
C PHE A 20 -5.45 15.18 -6.39
N GLU A 21 -5.44 16.49 -6.53
CA GLU A 21 -5.23 17.44 -5.44
C GLU A 21 -6.58 18.13 -5.19
N SER A 22 -6.88 18.42 -3.92
CA SER A 22 -8.12 19.08 -3.54
C SER A 22 -7.90 19.88 -2.25
N ASP A 23 -8.48 21.06 -2.20
CA ASP A 23 -8.54 21.90 -0.99
C ASP A 23 -9.72 21.52 -0.08
N CYS A 24 -10.58 20.59 -0.52
CA CYS A 24 -11.70 20.13 0.28
C CYS A 24 -11.24 19.24 1.43
N GLU A 25 -11.99 19.27 2.54
CA GLU A 25 -11.80 18.29 3.60
C GLU A 25 -12.09 16.87 3.10
N ARG A 26 -11.35 15.91 3.66
CA ARG A 26 -11.46 14.49 3.32
C ARG A 26 -12.88 13.94 3.55
N SER A 27 -13.57 14.42 4.57
CA SER A 27 -14.96 14.07 4.89
C SER A 27 -15.90 14.43 3.73
N VAL A 28 -15.81 15.66 3.23
CA VAL A 28 -16.63 16.15 2.12
C VAL A 28 -16.40 15.31 0.87
N MET A 29 -15.15 14.95 0.57
CA MET A 29 -14.84 14.08 -0.56
C MET A 29 -15.38 12.66 -0.36
N ALA A 30 -15.22 12.10 0.85
CA ALA A 30 -15.73 10.78 1.18
C ALA A 30 -17.27 10.71 1.03
N ASP A 31 -17.99 11.73 1.50
CA ASP A 31 -19.45 11.81 1.37
C ASP A 31 -19.88 11.92 -0.10
N GLY A 32 -19.11 12.63 -0.93
CA GLY A 32 -19.33 12.71 -2.37
C GLY A 32 -19.17 11.36 -3.07
N VAL A 33 -18.14 10.60 -2.71
CA VAL A 33 -17.88 9.27 -3.29
C VAL A 33 -18.87 8.23 -2.77
N ALA A 34 -19.29 8.31 -1.50
CA ALA A 34 -20.29 7.41 -0.92
C ALA A 34 -21.62 7.45 -1.67
N LYS A 35 -22.04 8.60 -2.19
CA LYS A 35 -23.24 8.71 -3.04
C LYS A 35 -23.14 7.93 -4.35
N LEU A 36 -21.92 7.73 -4.87
CA LEU A 36 -21.70 6.90 -6.06
C LEU A 36 -21.78 5.41 -5.72
N ASP A 37 -21.47 5.02 -4.49
CA ASP A 37 -21.59 3.63 -4.04
C ASP A 37 -23.06 3.17 -4.07
N ASP A 38 -23.98 4.03 -3.65
CA ASP A 38 -25.44 3.75 -3.72
C ASP A 38 -25.93 3.46 -5.15
N GLU A 39 -25.28 4.07 -6.16
CA GLU A 39 -25.66 3.92 -7.57
C GLU A 39 -24.94 2.77 -8.27
N PHE A 40 -23.66 2.57 -7.99
CA PHE A 40 -22.79 1.65 -8.72
C PHE A 40 -22.38 0.39 -7.95
N ALA A 41 -22.75 0.28 -6.67
CA ALA A 41 -22.33 -0.79 -5.75
C ALA A 41 -20.81 -1.03 -5.82
N MET A 42 -20.05 0.02 -5.53
CA MET A 42 -18.62 0.11 -5.79
C MET A 42 -17.79 -0.06 -4.52
N ASP A 43 -16.83 -0.98 -4.55
CA ASP A 43 -15.76 -1.02 -3.55
C ASP A 43 -14.78 0.15 -3.77
N TRP A 44 -14.74 1.12 -2.85
CA TRP A 44 -13.85 2.28 -2.96
C TRP A 44 -13.00 2.55 -1.71
N LYS A 45 -11.87 3.22 -1.93
CA LYS A 45 -10.99 3.74 -0.88
C LYS A 45 -10.43 5.09 -1.30
N LEU A 46 -10.59 6.09 -0.43
CA LEU A 46 -9.87 7.36 -0.54
C LEU A 46 -8.61 7.28 0.32
N VAL A 47 -7.42 7.50 -0.23
CA VAL A 47 -6.15 7.35 0.50
C VAL A 47 -5.28 8.59 0.25
N PRO A 48 -4.71 9.23 1.29
CA PRO A 48 -3.76 10.32 1.10
C PRO A 48 -2.48 9.77 0.47
N THR A 49 -1.97 10.41 -0.57
CA THR A 49 -0.78 9.95 -1.30
C THR A 49 0.48 9.88 -0.44
N GLY A 50 0.60 10.75 0.57
CA GLY A 50 1.74 10.79 1.49
C GLY A 50 1.63 9.87 2.71
N GLN A 51 0.56 9.08 2.85
CA GLN A 51 0.39 8.23 4.02
C GLN A 51 1.25 6.96 3.89
N SER A 52 2.19 6.77 4.82
CA SER A 52 2.97 5.54 4.87
C SER A 52 2.11 4.34 5.25
N VAL A 53 2.30 3.22 4.54
CA VAL A 53 1.60 1.96 4.83
C VAL A 53 2.45 1.14 5.81
N LYS A 54 1.84 0.68 6.91
CA LYS A 54 2.50 -0.23 7.86
C LYS A 54 2.57 -1.62 7.26
N VAL A 55 3.77 -2.18 7.16
CA VAL A 55 4.03 -3.49 6.55
C VAL A 55 4.88 -4.33 7.49
N LEU A 56 4.44 -5.58 7.73
CA LEU A 56 5.24 -6.60 8.39
C LEU A 56 5.97 -7.40 7.32
N ILE A 57 7.31 -7.37 7.33
CA ILE A 57 8.12 -8.19 6.43
C ILE A 57 8.64 -9.38 7.23
N LEU A 58 8.29 -10.58 6.78
CA LEU A 58 8.72 -11.84 7.35
C LEU A 58 9.83 -12.43 6.48
N VAL A 59 11.01 -12.62 7.06
CA VAL A 59 12.19 -13.13 6.36
C VAL A 59 12.69 -14.38 7.09
N SER A 60 13.06 -15.40 6.32
CA SER A 60 13.64 -16.64 6.85
C SER A 60 15.17 -16.62 6.70
N LYS A 61 15.76 -17.52 5.90
CA LYS A 61 17.22 -17.69 5.76
C LYS A 61 17.81 -17.05 4.49
N PHE A 62 16.96 -16.60 3.57
CA PHE A 62 17.39 -16.04 2.29
C PHE A 62 17.05 -14.55 2.21
N ASP A 63 18.06 -13.77 1.89
CA ASP A 63 18.05 -12.32 2.19
C ASP A 63 17.71 -11.49 0.95
N HIS A 64 17.81 -12.07 -0.26
CA HIS A 64 17.76 -11.33 -1.52
C HIS A 64 16.45 -10.53 -1.76
N CYS A 65 15.29 -11.04 -1.35
CA CYS A 65 14.03 -10.29 -1.45
C CYS A 65 13.91 -9.21 -0.38
N ALA A 66 14.46 -9.47 0.82
CA ALA A 66 14.43 -8.52 1.93
C ALA A 66 15.34 -7.32 1.64
N ASP A 67 16.54 -7.59 1.11
CA ASP A 67 17.51 -6.58 0.72
C ASP A 67 16.94 -5.63 -0.34
N LEU A 68 16.26 -6.18 -1.37
CA LEU A 68 15.62 -5.36 -2.40
C LEU A 68 14.52 -4.46 -1.81
N LEU A 69 13.71 -4.98 -0.88
CA LEU A 69 12.70 -4.19 -0.19
C LEU A 69 13.34 -3.09 0.67
N ILE A 70 14.42 -3.39 1.38
CA ILE A 70 15.15 -2.39 2.18
C ILE A 70 15.72 -1.28 1.29
N ILE A 71 16.33 -1.63 0.15
CA ILE A 71 16.82 -0.64 -0.82
C ILE A 71 15.66 0.23 -1.32
N ALA A 72 14.50 -0.36 -1.64
CA ALA A 72 13.33 0.40 -2.07
C ALA A 72 12.84 1.39 -0.98
N LEU A 73 12.84 0.99 0.30
CA LEU A 73 12.50 1.88 1.42
C LEU A 73 13.46 3.07 1.50
N LEU A 74 14.77 2.81 1.44
CA LEU A 74 15.79 3.85 1.45
C LEU A 74 15.66 4.80 0.24
N SER A 75 15.14 4.30 -0.89
CA SER A 75 14.89 5.10 -2.10
C SER A 75 13.60 5.94 -2.06
N GLY A 76 12.85 5.92 -0.95
CA GLY A 76 11.68 6.78 -0.75
C GLY A 76 10.34 6.05 -0.80
N LEU A 77 10.31 4.72 -0.76
CA LEU A 77 9.06 3.97 -0.62
C LEU A 77 8.46 4.23 0.78
N LEU A 78 7.25 4.79 0.82
CA LEU A 78 6.56 5.16 2.05
C LEU A 78 5.94 3.94 2.76
N LEU A 79 6.79 3.09 3.33
CA LEU A 79 6.34 2.03 4.24
C LEU A 79 6.94 2.19 5.63
N THR A 80 6.19 1.80 6.64
CA THR A 80 6.73 1.56 7.98
C THR A 80 6.94 0.05 8.13
N VAL A 81 8.19 -0.39 8.23
CA VAL A 81 8.52 -1.82 8.28
C VAL A 81 8.75 -2.31 9.70
N VAL A 82 8.09 -3.42 10.05
CA VAL A 82 8.39 -4.24 11.23
C VAL A 82 9.01 -5.54 10.72
N LEU A 83 10.17 -5.93 11.24
CA LEU A 83 10.85 -7.17 10.86
C LEU A 83 10.65 -8.21 11.95
N SER A 84 10.28 -9.43 11.57
CA SER A 84 10.28 -10.60 12.46
C SER A 84 11.21 -11.67 11.89
N PHE A 85 12.35 -11.86 12.55
CA PHE A 85 13.33 -12.90 12.24
C PHE A 85 13.03 -14.13 13.10
N SER A 86 12.53 -15.21 12.50
CA SER A 86 12.06 -16.36 13.29
C SER A 86 13.17 -17.31 13.76
N HIS A 87 14.43 -17.24 13.29
CA HIS A 87 15.42 -18.27 13.66
C HIS A 87 16.90 -17.88 13.49
N PHE A 88 17.44 -16.83 14.14
CA PHE A 88 18.91 -16.64 14.21
C PHE A 88 19.45 -15.65 15.26
N LEU A 89 19.12 -15.84 16.54
CA LEU A 89 19.73 -15.07 17.65
C LEU A 89 21.16 -15.51 18.01
N GLY A 90 21.71 -16.56 17.38
CA GLY A 90 22.95 -17.21 17.85
C GLY A 90 24.27 -16.72 17.26
N ARG A 91 24.30 -16.04 16.10
CA ARG A 91 25.58 -15.84 15.37
C ARG A 91 26.02 -14.38 15.18
N TRP A 92 25.15 -13.41 15.44
CA TRP A 92 25.47 -11.98 15.28
C TRP A 92 25.81 -11.26 16.60
N LEU A 93 25.52 -11.87 17.76
CA LEU A 93 25.89 -11.33 19.08
C LEU A 93 27.23 -11.83 19.63
N GLY A 94 28.03 -12.55 18.84
CA GLY A 94 29.42 -12.84 19.22
C GLY A 94 29.63 -13.64 20.50
N PHE A 95 28.69 -14.51 20.90
CA PHE A 95 28.98 -15.55 21.89
C PHE A 95 29.60 -16.75 21.18
N ASN A 96 30.92 -16.76 21.09
CA ASN A 96 31.74 -17.97 21.23
C ASN A 96 33.12 -17.55 21.76
#